data_AF-A0A831KRR1-F1
#
_entry.id   AF-A0A831KRR1-F1
#
_cell.length_a   1.000
_cell.length_b   1.000
_cell.length_c   1.000
_cell.angle_alpha   90.00
_cell.angle_beta   90.00
_cell.angle_gamma   90.00
#
_symmetry.space_group_name_H-M   'P 1'
#
loop_
_entity.id
_entity.type
_entity.pdbx_description
1 polymer ?
#
loop_
_entity_poly.entity_id
_entity_poly.type
_entity_poly.pdbx_seq_one_letter_code
_entity_poly.pdbx_strand_id
1 'polypeptide(L)'
;MFVALAGTLVAFRMGMNHERVAELRDKIAEIRSLQGILPICSHCKKVRNDKGYWEQVEMYIQTHSDARFSHGICPECAGKLYPGLAPSKEAED
;
A
#
# COMPACT_ATOMS: atom_id res chain seq x y z
N MET A 1 50.01 -7.55 22.51
CA MET A 1 49.81 -7.64 21.04
C MET A 1 48.66 -8.58 20.62
N PHE A 2 47.73 -8.95 21.51
CA PHE A 2 46.58 -9.84 21.17
C PHE A 2 45.21 -9.12 21.19
N VAL A 3 45.08 -8.00 21.90
CA VAL A 3 43.80 -7.26 22.03
C VAL A 3 43.44 -6.48 20.76
N ALA A 4 44.44 -6.01 20.00
CA ALA A 4 44.23 -5.25 18.76
C ALA A 4 43.61 -6.07 17.62
N LEU A 5 43.85 -7.40 17.58
CA LEU A 5 43.29 -8.30 16.57
C LEU A 5 41.81 -8.64 16.83
N ALA A 6 41.38 -8.61 18.09
CA ALA A 6 39.97 -8.79 18.43
C ALA A 6 39.14 -7.55 18.04
N GLY A 7 39.67 -6.34 18.23
CA GLY A 7 39.01 -5.09 17.87
C GLY A 7 38.78 -4.93 16.38
N THR A 8 39.74 -5.33 15.53
CA THR A 8 39.58 -5.29 14.07
C THR A 8 38.61 -6.36 13.57
N LEU A 9 38.59 -7.55 14.17
CA LEU A 9 37.62 -8.61 13.82
C LEU A 9 36.17 -8.20 14.16
N VAL A 10 35.95 -7.52 15.28
CA VAL A 10 34.63 -7.03 15.69
C VAL A 10 34.16 -5.89 14.78
N ALA A 11 35.04 -4.93 14.46
CA ALA A 11 34.73 -3.84 13.52
C ALA A 11 34.39 -4.36 12.11
N PHE A 12 35.15 -5.35 11.63
CA PHE A 12 34.90 -5.99 10.33
C PHE A 12 33.54 -6.72 10.30
N ARG A 13 33.19 -7.46 11.36
CA ARG A 13 31.89 -8.14 11.48
C ARG A 13 30.71 -7.18 11.59
N MET A 14 30.89 -6.02 12.25
CA MET A 14 29.87 -4.97 12.31
C MET A 14 29.58 -4.36 10.92
N GLY A 15 30.61 -4.05 10.13
CA GLY A 15 30.44 -3.51 8.77
C GLY A 15 29.60 -4.42 7.86
N MET A 16 29.93 -5.72 7.83
CA MET A 16 29.17 -6.71 7.05
C MET A 16 27.69 -6.83 7.49
N ASN A 17 27.40 -6.66 8.79
CA ASN A 17 26.02 -6.69 9.27
C ASN A 17 25.24 -5.44 8.81
N HIS A 18 25.87 -4.27 8.79
CA HIS A 18 25.23 -3.05 8.29
C HIS A 18 24.90 -3.14 6.80
N GLU A 19 25.80 -3.69 5.99
CA GLU A 19 25.56 -3.92 4.56
C GLU A 19 24.40 -4.88 4.33
N ARG A 20 24.35 -6.01 5.07
CA ARG A 20 23.23 -6.96 5.00
C ARG A 20 21.90 -6.35 5.43
N VAL A 21 21.91 -5.51 6.48
CA VAL A 21 20.69 -4.81 6.93
C VAL A 21 20.22 -3.80 5.91
N ALA A 22 21.14 -3.08 5.26
CA ALA A 22 20.81 -2.16 4.17
C ALA A 22 20.26 -2.90 2.95
N GLU A 23 20.92 -3.98 2.52
CA GLU A 23 20.47 -4.82 1.40
C GLU A 23 19.09 -5.42 1.65
N LEU A 24 18.82 -5.89 2.89
CA LEU A 24 17.50 -6.39 3.27
C LEU A 24 16.45 -5.28 3.23
N ARG A 25 16.78 -4.08 3.70
CA ARG A 25 15.87 -2.92 3.64
C ARG A 25 15.57 -2.51 2.20
N ASP A 26 16.56 -2.52 1.32
CA ASP A 26 16.40 -2.19 -0.09
C ASP A 26 15.56 -3.24 -0.82
N LYS A 27 15.79 -4.53 -0.55
CA LYS A 27 14.95 -5.62 -1.08
C LYS A 27 13.50 -5.53 -0.58
N ILE A 28 13.28 -5.13 0.67
CA ILE A 28 11.93 -4.89 1.21
C ILE A 28 11.29 -3.67 0.52
N ALA A 29 12.04 -2.61 0.25
CA ALA A 29 11.56 -1.44 -0.47
C ALA A 29 11.25 -1.76 -1.95
N GLU A 30 12.07 -2.58 -2.59
CA GLU A 30 11.87 -3.07 -3.96
C GLU A 30 10.59 -3.92 -4.07
N ILE A 31 10.39 -4.89 -3.16
CA ILE A 31 9.15 -5.67 -3.08
C ILE A 31 7.92 -4.77 -2.89
N ARG A 32 8.01 -3.73 -2.06
CA ARG A 32 6.93 -2.74 -1.89
C ARG A 32 6.67 -1.93 -3.16
N SER A 33 7.69 -1.68 -3.99
CA SER A 33 7.55 -0.94 -5.25
C SER A 33 6.95 -1.77 -6.39
N LEU A 34 7.19 -3.09 -6.41
CA LEU A 34 6.62 -4.03 -7.40
C LEU A 34 5.14 -4.38 -7.16
N GLN A 35 4.54 -3.86 -6.08
CA GLN A 35 3.08 -3.87 -5.85
C GLN A 35 2.31 -2.83 -6.70
N GLY A 36 2.95 -2.18 -7.68
CA GLY A 36 2.39 -1.03 -8.39
C GLY A 36 1.29 -1.31 -9.42
N ILE A 37 1.15 -2.55 -9.92
CA ILE A 37 0.15 -2.88 -10.96
C ILE A 37 -0.78 -3.97 -10.47
N LEU A 38 -2.01 -3.59 -10.14
CA LEU A 38 -3.07 -4.54 -9.79
C LEU A 38 -3.72 -5.11 -11.06
N PRO A 39 -3.73 -6.43 -11.26
CA PRO A 39 -4.45 -7.04 -12.37
C PRO A 39 -5.96 -6.90 -12.15
N ILE A 40 -6.60 -6.01 -12.89
CA ILE A 40 -8.05 -5.77 -12.82
C ILE A 40 -8.79 -6.33 -14.04
N CYS A 41 -10.05 -6.74 -13.85
CA CYS A 41 -10.93 -7.08 -14.94
C CYS A 41 -11.32 -5.80 -15.69
N SER A 42 -11.08 -5.75 -17.01
CA SER A 42 -11.42 -4.57 -17.82
C SER A 42 -12.92 -4.25 -17.82
N HIS A 43 -13.78 -5.26 -17.66
CA HIS A 43 -15.23 -5.12 -17.64
C HIS A 43 -15.79 -4.76 -16.26
N CYS A 44 -15.55 -5.59 -15.24
CA CYS A 44 -16.18 -5.44 -13.91
C CYS A 44 -15.27 -4.84 -12.83
N LYS A 45 -14.01 -4.50 -13.16
CA LYS A 45 -13.02 -3.84 -12.29
C LYS A 45 -12.63 -4.60 -11.01
N LYS A 46 -13.06 -5.86 -10.85
CA LYS A 46 -12.55 -6.76 -9.79
C LYS A 46 -11.04 -6.93 -9.92
N VAL A 47 -10.36 -7.07 -8.78
CA VAL A 47 -8.92 -7.34 -8.70
C VAL A 47 -8.72 -8.86 -8.65
N ARG A 48 -7.71 -9.36 -9.36
CA ARG A 48 -7.25 -10.73 -9.21
C ARG A 48 -6.21 -10.81 -8.10
N ASN A 49 -6.50 -11.56 -7.03
CA ASN A 49 -5.57 -11.75 -5.93
C ASN A 49 -4.48 -12.78 -6.24
N ASP A 50 -3.52 -12.95 -5.33
CA ASP A 50 -2.36 -13.85 -5.49
C ASP A 50 -2.74 -15.33 -5.59
N LYS A 51 -3.94 -15.69 -5.09
CA LYS A 51 -4.51 -17.04 -5.22
C LYS A 51 -5.26 -17.24 -6.54
N GLY A 52 -5.33 -16.21 -7.37
CA GLY A 52 -5.99 -16.22 -8.68
C GLY A 52 -7.50 -15.99 -8.64
N TYR A 53 -8.09 -15.68 -7.48
CA TYR A 53 -9.52 -15.37 -7.35
C TYR A 53 -9.81 -13.90 -7.67
N TRP A 54 -11.04 -13.63 -8.12
CA TRP A 54 -11.52 -12.29 -8.42
C TRP A 54 -12.33 -11.73 -7.24
N GLU A 55 -11.86 -10.63 -6.67
CA GLU A 55 -12.49 -9.96 -5.54
C GLU A 55 -12.73 -8.47 -5.80
N GLN A 56 -13.58 -7.85 -4.98
CA GLN A 56 -13.80 -6.41 -5.05
C GLN A 56 -12.52 -5.65 -4.68
N VAL A 57 -12.31 -4.50 -5.32
CA VAL A 57 -11.08 -3.71 -5.12
C VAL A 57 -10.94 -3.23 -3.68
N GLU A 58 -12.06 -2.88 -3.04
CA GLU A 58 -12.13 -2.46 -1.66
C GLU A 58 -11.65 -3.57 -0.72
N MET A 59 -12.07 -4.81 -0.99
CA MET A 59 -11.66 -5.98 -0.22
C MET A 59 -10.16 -6.25 -0.36
N TYR A 60 -9.65 -6.17 -1.59
CA TYR A 60 -8.24 -6.34 -1.87
C TYR A 60 -7.41 -5.29 -1.12
N ILE A 61 -7.78 -4.01 -1.23
CA ILE A 61 -7.05 -2.90 -0.59
C ILE A 61 -7.10 -3.00 0.94
N GLN A 62 -8.26 -3.32 1.55
CA GLN A 62 -8.36 -3.51 3.00
C GLN A 62 -7.53 -4.69 3.51
N THR A 63 -7.36 -5.74 2.69
CA THR A 63 -6.57 -6.92 3.07
C THR A 63 -5.06 -6.67 2.94
N HIS A 64 -4.64 -5.83 2.00
CA HIS A 64 -3.23 -5.63 1.65
C HIS A 64 -2.67 -4.26 2.08
N SER A 65 -3.44 -3.44 2.82
CA SER A 65 -3.00 -2.13 3.32
C SER A 65 -3.76 -1.72 4.59
N ASP A 66 -3.30 -0.68 5.27
CA ASP A 66 -3.99 -0.10 6.44
C ASP A 66 -5.19 0.80 6.06
N ALA A 67 -5.55 0.87 4.78
CA ALA A 67 -6.63 1.73 4.30
C ALA A 67 -8.01 1.24 4.79
N ARG A 68 -8.85 2.20 5.20
CA ARG A 68 -10.26 1.98 5.55
C ARG A 68 -11.16 2.74 4.60
N PHE A 69 -12.27 2.14 4.23
CA PHE A 69 -13.27 2.76 3.36
C PHE A 69 -14.47 3.22 4.20
N SER A 70 -14.88 4.46 3.99
CA SER A 70 -16.16 5.00 4.45
C SER A 70 -17.15 5.05 3.29
N HIS A 71 -18.44 5.02 3.60
CA HIS A 71 -19.49 5.17 2.61
C HIS A 71 -19.89 6.65 2.49
N GLY A 72 -19.84 7.19 1.28
CA GLY A 72 -20.27 8.55 0.95
C GLY A 72 -20.78 8.62 -0.48
N ILE A 73 -21.54 9.67 -0.81
CA ILE A 73 -22.04 9.92 -2.16
C ILE A 73 -21.48 11.26 -2.64
N CYS A 74 -20.86 11.29 -3.82
CA CYS A 74 -20.38 12.55 -4.37
C CYS A 74 -21.56 13.42 -4.85
N PRO A 75 -21.40 14.75 -4.96
CA PRO A 75 -22.48 15.65 -5.40
C PRO A 75 -23.07 15.28 -6.77
N GLU A 76 -22.25 14.79 -7.70
CA GLU A 76 -22.70 14.34 -9.02
C GLU A 76 -23.65 13.13 -8.92
N CYS A 77 -23.26 12.11 -8.14
CA CYS A 77 -24.10 10.93 -7.91
C CYS A 77 -25.36 11.29 -7.14
N ALA A 78 -25.26 12.19 -6.16
CA ALA A 78 -26.40 12.68 -5.41
C ALA A 78 -27.42 13.37 -6.33
N GLY A 79 -26.98 14.24 -7.23
CA GLY A 79 -27.85 14.90 -8.20
C GLY A 79 -28.52 13.94 -9.20
N LYS A 80 -27.83 12.86 -9.59
CA LYS A 80 -28.39 11.84 -10.51
C LYS A 80 -29.39 10.91 -9.83
N LEU A 81 -29.05 10.40 -8.64
CA LEU A 81 -29.84 9.40 -7.93
C LEU A 81 -30.95 10.04 -7.08
N TYR A 82 -30.73 11.25 -6.60
CA TYR A 82 -31.63 11.99 -5.72
C TYR A 82 -31.83 13.44 -6.19
N PRO A 83 -32.31 13.66 -7.43
CA PRO A 83 -32.42 15.01 -8.01
C PRO A 83 -33.32 15.95 -7.19
N GLY A 84 -34.29 15.43 -6.43
CA GLY A 84 -35.17 16.22 -5.57
C GLY A 84 -34.62 16.51 -4.16
N LEU A 85 -33.46 15.95 -3.80
CA LEU A 85 -32.79 16.17 -2.51
C LEU A 85 -31.45 16.91 -2.68
N ALA A 86 -31.14 17.38 -3.89
CA ALA A 86 -29.96 18.20 -4.12
C ALA A 86 -30.09 19.47 -3.25
N PRO A 87 -29.15 19.74 -2.32
CA PRO A 87 -29.24 20.92 -1.48
C PRO A 87 -29.26 22.17 -2.37
N SER A 88 -30.17 23.10 -2.08
CA SER A 88 -30.02 24.47 -2.59
C SER A 88 -28.67 24.99 -2.11
N LYS A 89 -28.00 25.83 -2.91
CA LYS A 89 -26.64 26.33 -2.67
C LYS A 89 -26.49 27.25 -1.42
N GLU A 90 -27.35 27.13 -0.41
CA GLU A 90 -27.54 28.09 0.67
C GLU A 90 -27.03 27.60 2.03
N ALA A 91 -26.28 26.48 2.08
CA ALA A 91 -25.80 25.89 3.33
C ALA A 91 -24.26 25.73 3.38
N GLU A 92 -23.54 26.74 2.89
CA GLU A 92 -22.09 26.92 3.11
C GLU A 92 -21.86 28.31 3.71
N ASP A 93 -22.26 28.49 4.98
CA ASP A 93 -21.77 29.55 5.88
C ASP A 93 -20.96 28.92 7.01
#